data_AF-E1ZVY8-F1
#
_entry.id   AF-E1ZVY8-F1
#
_cell.length_a   1.000
_cell.length_b   1.000
_cell.length_c   1.000
_cell.angle_alpha   90.00
_cell.angle_beta   90.00
_cell.angle_gamma   90.00
#
_symmetry.space_group_name_H-M   'P 1'
#
loop_
_entity.id
_entity.type
_entity.pdbx_description
1 polymer ?
#
loop_
_entity_poly.entity_id
_entity_poly.type
_entity_poly.pdbx_seq_one_letter_code
_entity_poly.pdbx_strand_id
1 'polypeptide(L)'
;VTFRSDREQMLKYAAAGRKLTIIVTSFMYTSSVLYYQILPFFVEHIINNETVRPLVFPIYSKFRQFQISPVYEIVYVAHCMCEYTLCSVTVGTCGLAALFVTHACGQIEVILSRLEDLVNGKNFMQNPNIHRRIAAIVKSHVRVVR
;
A
#
# COMPACT_ATOMS: atom_id res chain seq x y z
N VAL A 1 -8.38 27.00 2.27
CA VAL A 1 -8.78 26.06 1.19
C VAL A 1 -10.13 26.52 0.67
N THR A 2 -10.14 27.34 -0.38
CA THR A 2 -11.35 27.95 -0.93
C THR A 2 -11.36 27.65 -2.41
N PHE A 3 -12.01 26.57 -2.84
CA PHE A 3 -12.74 26.38 -4.11
C PHE A 3 -13.35 24.97 -4.08
N ARG A 4 -14.65 24.85 -4.40
CA ARG A 4 -15.43 23.59 -4.36
C ARG A 4 -14.87 22.54 -5.33
N SER A 5 -14.23 23.00 -6.42
CA SER A 5 -13.58 22.19 -7.44
C SER A 5 -12.39 21.38 -6.90
N ASP A 6 -11.45 22.04 -6.20
CA ASP A 6 -10.28 21.40 -5.58
C ASP A 6 -10.69 20.24 -4.65
N ARG A 7 -11.79 20.42 -3.90
CA ARG A 7 -12.32 19.40 -2.99
C ARG A 7 -12.89 18.19 -3.74
N GLU A 8 -13.56 18.40 -4.86
CA GLU A 8 -14.11 17.31 -5.67
C GLU A 8 -12.99 16.47 -6.31
N GLN A 9 -11.94 17.14 -6.79
CA GLN A 9 -10.77 16.49 -7.37
C GLN A 9 -10.02 15.65 -6.33
N MET A 10 -9.76 16.20 -5.14
CA MET A 10 -9.18 15.44 -4.02
C MET A 10 -10.03 14.23 -3.61
N LEU A 11 -11.37 14.34 -3.64
CA LEU A 11 -12.27 13.22 -3.34
C LEU A 11 -12.17 12.10 -4.40
N LYS A 12 -12.00 12.44 -5.69
CA LYS A 12 -11.79 11.45 -6.75
C LYS A 12 -10.49 10.67 -6.55
N TYR A 13 -9.39 11.35 -6.23
CA TYR A 13 -8.11 10.70 -5.92
C TYR A 13 -8.15 9.86 -4.65
N ALA A 14 -8.80 10.35 -3.59
CA ALA A 14 -8.99 9.58 -2.37
C ALA A 14 -9.83 8.32 -2.63
N ALA A 15 -10.86 8.39 -3.47
CA ALA A 15 -11.67 7.24 -3.86
C ALA A 15 -10.88 6.22 -4.69
N ALA A 16 -10.05 6.69 -5.63
CA ALA A 16 -9.16 5.82 -6.41
C ALA A 16 -8.13 5.11 -5.53
N GLY A 17 -7.48 5.85 -4.61
CA GLY A 17 -6.54 5.28 -3.64
C GLY A 17 -7.18 4.25 -2.71
N ARG A 18 -8.42 4.51 -2.26
CA ARG A 18 -9.19 3.54 -1.46
C ARG A 18 -9.50 2.27 -2.25
N LYS A 19 -9.92 2.37 -3.51
CA LYS A 19 -10.17 1.20 -4.37
C LYS A 19 -8.91 0.37 -4.57
N LEU A 20 -7.78 1.03 -4.87
CA LEU A 20 -6.49 0.35 -5.03
C LEU A 20 -6.09 -0.39 -3.74
N THR A 21 -6.25 0.27 -2.59
CA THR A 21 -5.96 -0.34 -1.28
C THR A 21 -6.82 -1.57 -1.04
N ILE A 22 -8.12 -1.51 -1.34
CA ILE A 22 -9.03 -2.66 -1.17
C ILE A 22 -8.58 -3.84 -2.06
N ILE A 23 -8.21 -3.59 -3.31
CA ILE A 23 -7.75 -4.62 -4.25
C ILE A 23 -6.43 -5.26 -3.78
N VAL A 24 -5.46 -4.45 -3.35
CA VAL A 24 -4.16 -4.95 -2.87
C VAL A 24 -4.35 -5.78 -1.60
N THR A 25 -5.13 -5.28 -0.64
CA THR A 25 -5.43 -6.00 0.60
C THR A 25 -6.13 -7.33 0.34
N SER A 26 -7.14 -7.36 -0.54
CA SER A 26 -7.89 -8.58 -0.82
C SER A 26 -7.01 -9.64 -1.50
N PHE A 27 -6.19 -9.24 -2.47
CA PHE A 27 -5.29 -10.14 -3.17
C PHE A 27 -4.20 -10.71 -2.25
N MET A 28 -3.58 -9.85 -1.43
CA MET A 28 -2.54 -10.27 -0.49
C MET A 28 -3.07 -11.21 0.59
N TYR A 29 -4.22 -10.90 1.16
CA TYR A 29 -4.83 -11.75 2.20
C TYR A 29 -5.23 -13.11 1.62
N THR A 30 -5.87 -13.11 0.44
CA THR A 30 -6.27 -14.34 -0.26
C THR A 30 -5.06 -15.21 -0.58
N SER A 31 -3.99 -14.62 -1.11
CA SER A 31 -2.75 -15.34 -1.43
C SER A 31 -2.09 -15.94 -0.20
N SER A 32 -2.07 -15.19 0.92
CA SER A 32 -1.53 -15.66 2.19
C SER A 32 -2.33 -16.85 2.71
N VAL A 33 -3.66 -16.73 2.78
CA VAL A 33 -4.53 -17.83 3.26
C VAL A 33 -4.37 -19.08 2.38
N LEU A 34 -4.31 -18.92 1.06
CA LEU A 34 -4.09 -20.05 0.14
C LEU A 34 -2.74 -20.74 0.38
N TYR A 35 -1.67 -19.98 0.56
CA TYR A 35 -0.33 -20.53 0.72
C TYR A 35 -0.12 -21.20 2.09
N TYR A 36 -0.68 -20.62 3.16
CA TYR A 36 -0.42 -21.09 4.52
C TYR A 36 -1.45 -22.07 5.05
N GLN A 37 -2.69 -21.95 4.57
CA GLN A 37 -3.78 -22.78 5.03
C GLN A 37 -4.06 -23.93 4.08
N ILE A 38 -4.02 -23.73 2.76
CA ILE A 38 -4.45 -24.76 1.82
C ILE A 38 -3.28 -25.67 1.42
N LEU A 39 -2.16 -25.10 0.99
CA LEU A 39 -1.00 -25.86 0.51
C LEU A 39 -0.49 -26.96 1.48
N PRO A 40 -0.38 -26.72 2.81
CA PRO A 40 0.06 -27.76 3.75
C PRO A 40 -0.93 -28.92 3.91
N PHE A 41 -2.24 -28.71 3.72
CA PHE A 41 -3.21 -29.82 3.82
C PHE A 41 -3.31 -30.65 2.53
N PHE A 42 -2.96 -30.07 1.39
CA PHE A 42 -3.02 -30.76 0.09
C PHE A 42 -1.71 -31.48 -0.29
N VAL A 43 -0.60 -31.17 0.37
CA VAL A 43 0.71 -31.77 0.08
C VAL A 43 1.12 -32.68 1.24
N GLU A 44 1.06 -34.00 0.99
CA GLU A 44 1.64 -34.98 1.91
C GLU A 44 3.17 -34.95 1.82
N HIS A 45 3.84 -34.75 2.96
CA HIS A 45 5.30 -34.84 3.05
C HIS A 45 5.70 -36.20 3.60
N ILE A 46 6.17 -37.10 2.73
CA ILE A 46 6.73 -38.39 3.12
C ILE A 46 8.26 -38.28 3.05
N ILE A 47 8.94 -38.44 4.19
CA ILE A 47 10.41 -38.45 4.26
C ILE A 47 10.82 -39.75 4.94
N ASN A 48 11.70 -40.53 4.28
CA ASN A 48 12.20 -41.81 4.81
C ASN A 48 11.11 -42.77 5.30
N ASN A 49 10.02 -42.93 4.54
CA ASN A 49 8.91 -43.84 4.86
C ASN A 49 8.09 -43.46 6.11
N GLU A 50 8.30 -42.27 6.67
CA GLU A 50 7.46 -41.68 7.72
C GLU A 50 6.66 -40.50 7.15
N THR A 51 5.37 -40.43 7.53
CA THR A 51 4.50 -39.30 7.21
C THR A 51 4.85 -38.12 8.12
N VAL A 52 5.44 -37.08 7.55
CA VAL A 52 5.83 -35.85 8.26
C VAL A 52 4.69 -34.84 8.17
N ARG A 53 4.31 -34.23 9.30
CA ARG A 53 3.34 -33.14 9.30
C ARG A 53 3.97 -31.90 8.67
N PRO A 54 3.35 -31.32 7.63
CA PRO A 54 3.93 -30.22 6.89
C PRO A 54 3.91 -28.93 7.72
N LEU A 55 5.10 -28.46 8.11
CA LEU A 55 5.26 -27.08 8.59
C LEU A 55 5.44 -26.15 7.40
N VAL A 56 4.82 -24.97 7.50
CA VAL A 56 4.89 -23.88 6.52
C VAL A 56 6.33 -23.55 6.08
N PHE A 57 7.30 -23.61 7.00
CA PHE A 57 8.71 -23.41 6.69
C PHE A 57 9.51 -24.68 7.00
N PRO A 58 10.23 -25.27 6.03
CA PRO A 58 10.96 -26.52 6.22
C PRO A 58 12.23 -26.38 7.06
N ILE A 59 12.51 -25.19 7.63
CA ILE A 59 13.70 -24.89 8.43
C ILE A 59 13.81 -25.83 9.63
N TYR A 60 12.67 -26.24 10.20
CA TYR A 60 12.59 -27.12 11.36
C TYR A 60 12.45 -28.61 11.02
N SER A 61 12.40 -28.98 9.73
CA SER A 61 12.21 -30.37 9.28
C SER A 61 13.29 -31.34 9.77
N LYS A 62 14.47 -30.84 10.16
CA LYS A 62 15.57 -31.64 10.72
C LYS A 62 15.39 -32.01 12.18
N PHE A 63 14.48 -31.34 12.89
CA PHE A 63 14.30 -31.49 14.33
C PHE A 63 13.03 -32.28 14.63
N ARG A 64 13.19 -33.56 14.96
CA ARG A 64 12.09 -34.51 15.23
C ARG A 64 11.14 -34.05 16.35
N GLN A 65 11.63 -33.22 17.28
CA GLN A 65 10.85 -32.66 18.39
C GLN A 65 9.64 -31.81 17.92
N PHE A 66 9.74 -31.12 16.78
CA PHE A 66 8.66 -30.26 16.27
C PHE A 66 7.53 -31.03 15.59
N GLN A 67 7.68 -32.34 15.39
CA GLN A 67 6.64 -33.22 14.84
C GLN A 67 5.77 -33.85 15.95
N ILE A 68 6.19 -33.71 17.22
CA ILE A 68 5.51 -34.29 18.37
C ILE A 68 4.41 -33.33 18.83
N SER A 69 3.19 -33.83 19.02
CA SER A 69 2.10 -33.07 19.65
C SER A 69 2.39 -32.90 21.15
N PRO A 70 2.24 -31.71 21.75
CA PRO A 70 1.57 -30.50 21.21
C PRO A 70 2.53 -29.46 20.59
N VAL A 71 3.84 -29.71 20.56
CA VAL A 71 4.86 -28.73 20.11
C VAL A 71 4.60 -28.30 18.66
N TYR A 72 4.24 -29.24 17.79
CA TYR A 72 3.87 -28.95 16.40
C TYR A 72 2.79 -27.87 16.30
N GLU A 73 1.72 -28.00 17.07
CA GLU A 73 0.55 -27.12 17.03
C GLU A 73 0.93 -25.71 17.49
N ILE A 74 1.74 -25.61 18.55
CA ILE A 74 2.22 -24.32 19.08
C ILE A 74 3.08 -23.59 18.03
N VAL A 75 4.02 -24.30 17.40
CA VAL A 75 4.89 -23.70 16.38
C VAL A 75 4.10 -23.33 15.13
N TYR A 76 3.13 -24.16 14.74
CA TYR A 76 2.25 -23.87 13.62
C TYR A 76 1.45 -22.58 13.87
N VAL A 77 0.81 -22.45 15.03
CA VAL A 77 0.08 -21.23 15.41
C VAL A 77 1.01 -20.03 15.47
N ALA A 78 2.20 -20.16 16.05
CA ALA A 78 3.18 -19.09 16.10
C ALA A 78 3.59 -18.60 14.70
N HIS A 79 3.82 -19.52 13.75
CA HIS A 79 4.06 -19.18 12.34
C HIS A 79 2.87 -18.43 11.73
N CYS A 80 1.63 -18.92 11.91
CA CYS A 80 0.44 -18.23 11.42
C CYS A 80 0.32 -16.79 11.97
N MET A 81 0.69 -16.56 13.22
CA MET A 81 0.67 -15.21 13.82
C MET A 81 1.76 -14.30 13.24
N CYS A 82 2.97 -14.82 13.05
CA CYS A 82 4.07 -14.09 12.39
C CYS A 82 3.70 -13.71 10.95
N GLU A 83 3.17 -14.67 10.20
CA GLU A 83 2.64 -14.52 8.85
C GLU A 83 1.64 -13.38 8.73
N TYR A 84 0.62 -13.44 9.59
CA TYR A 84 -0.47 -12.48 9.61
C TYR A 84 0.06 -11.09 9.93
N THR A 85 1.01 -10.99 10.85
CA THR A 85 1.66 -9.73 11.22
C THR A 85 2.44 -9.16 10.04
N LEU A 86 3.27 -9.97 9.37
CA LEU A 86 4.06 -9.54 8.22
C LEU A 86 3.17 -9.10 7.04
N CYS A 87 2.11 -9.86 6.77
CA CYS A 87 1.13 -9.52 5.74
C CYS A 87 0.43 -8.19 6.06
N SER A 88 0.00 -8.00 7.31
CA SER A 88 -0.64 -6.76 7.77
C SER A 88 0.29 -5.55 7.67
N VAL A 89 1.56 -5.69 8.07
CA VAL A 89 2.57 -4.63 7.94
C VAL A 89 2.78 -4.30 6.47
N THR A 90 2.95 -5.30 5.61
CA THR A 90 3.18 -5.09 4.17
C THR A 90 2.00 -4.37 3.52
N VAL A 91 0.77 -4.85 3.73
CA VAL A 91 -0.46 -4.20 3.25
C VAL A 91 -0.56 -2.77 3.77
N GLY A 92 -0.26 -2.56 5.06
CA GLY A 92 -0.24 -1.23 5.66
C GLY A 92 0.75 -0.28 4.98
N THR A 93 1.98 -0.73 4.75
CA THR A 93 3.01 0.07 4.07
C THR A 93 2.64 0.41 2.63
N CYS A 94 2.12 -0.57 1.87
CA CYS A 94 1.65 -0.37 0.50
C CYS A 94 0.47 0.60 0.44
N GLY A 95 -0.49 0.48 1.38
CA GLY A 95 -1.62 1.39 1.49
C GLY A 95 -1.20 2.82 1.83
N LEU A 96 -0.25 2.99 2.75
CA LEU A 96 0.33 4.31 3.08
C LEU A 96 1.06 4.92 1.88
N ALA A 97 1.86 4.13 1.15
CA ALA A 97 2.54 4.60 -0.05
C ALA A 97 1.53 5.06 -1.12
N ALA A 98 0.48 4.29 -1.37
CA ALA A 98 -0.59 4.67 -2.30
C ALA A 98 -1.31 5.95 -1.85
N LEU A 99 -1.55 6.12 -0.54
CA LEU A 99 -2.14 7.33 0.01
C LEU A 99 -1.25 8.55 -0.22
N PHE A 100 0.05 8.44 0.06
CA PHE A 100 0.99 9.54 -0.16
C PHE A 100 1.09 9.92 -1.65
N VAL A 101 1.18 8.93 -2.53
CA VAL A 101 1.22 9.16 -3.99
C VAL A 101 -0.06 9.85 -4.45
N THR A 102 -1.24 9.33 -4.09
CA THR A 102 -2.52 9.94 -4.50
C THR A 102 -2.72 11.34 -3.91
N HIS A 103 -2.29 11.57 -2.68
CA HIS A 103 -2.31 12.90 -2.07
C HIS A 103 -1.38 13.88 -2.79
N ALA A 104 -0.13 13.47 -3.08
CA ALA A 104 0.83 14.30 -3.81
C ALA A 104 0.34 14.63 -5.23
N CYS A 105 -0.14 13.63 -5.97
CA CYS A 105 -0.73 13.84 -7.29
C CYS A 105 -1.93 14.81 -7.24
N GLY A 106 -2.83 14.66 -6.26
CA GLY A 106 -3.95 15.58 -6.07
C GLY A 106 -3.52 17.02 -5.75
N GLN A 107 -2.50 17.21 -4.91
CA GLN A 107 -1.94 18.54 -4.61
C GLN A 107 -1.32 19.19 -5.86
N ILE A 108 -0.59 18.42 -6.68
CA ILE A 108 0.01 18.90 -7.93
C ILE A 108 -1.07 19.36 -8.91
N GLU A 109 -2.13 18.60 -9.07
CA GLU A 109 -3.20 18.93 -10.01
C GLU A 109 -3.99 20.17 -9.60
N VAL A 110 -4.23 20.36 -8.30
CA VAL A 110 -4.82 21.60 -7.77
C VAL A 110 -3.92 22.81 -8.04
N ILE A 111 -2.60 22.67 -7.88
CA ILE A 111 -1.65 23.75 -8.20
C ILE A 111 -1.68 24.04 -9.71
N LEU A 112 -1.73 23.00 -10.56
CA LEU A 112 -1.77 23.12 -12.01
C LEU A 112 -3.05 23.79 -12.50
N SER A 113 -4.22 23.43 -11.95
CA SER A 113 -5.49 24.07 -12.28
C SER A 113 -5.48 25.56 -11.91
N ARG A 114 -4.97 25.93 -10.74
CA ARG A 114 -4.82 27.34 -10.33
C ARG A 114 -3.86 28.10 -11.25
N LEU A 115 -2.79 27.46 -11.69
CA LEU A 115 -1.84 27.97 -12.67
C LEU A 115 -2.50 28.27 -14.01
N GLU A 116 -3.31 27.35 -14.51
CA GLU A 116 -4.03 27.49 -15.77
C GLU A 116 -5.10 28.58 -15.70
N ASP A 117 -5.87 28.66 -14.62
CA ASP A 117 -6.80 29.76 -14.36
C ASP A 117 -6.09 31.11 -14.26
N LEU A 118 -4.88 31.13 -13.71
CA LEU A 118 -4.01 32.30 -13.67
C LEU A 118 -3.56 32.69 -15.10
N VAL A 119 -3.27 31.74 -15.98
CA VAL A 119 -2.84 32.00 -17.36
C VAL A 119 -4.03 32.35 -18.28
N ASN A 120 -5.21 31.75 -18.10
CA ASN A 120 -6.37 31.94 -18.98
C ASN A 120 -7.46 32.86 -18.41
N GLY A 121 -7.40 33.20 -17.12
CA GLY A 121 -8.39 34.04 -16.46
C GLY A 121 -8.36 35.49 -16.93
N LYS A 122 -9.55 36.12 -16.97
CA LYS A 122 -9.88 37.49 -17.45
C LYS A 122 -9.02 38.66 -16.92
N ASN A 123 -8.03 38.41 -16.06
CA ASN A 123 -7.01 39.38 -15.62
C ASN A 123 -5.79 39.46 -16.56
N PHE A 124 -5.77 38.69 -17.66
CA PHE A 124 -4.69 38.68 -18.65
C PHE A 124 -4.42 40.06 -19.27
N MET A 125 -5.40 40.97 -19.23
CA MET A 125 -5.28 42.31 -19.78
C MET A 125 -4.62 43.33 -18.83
N GLN A 126 -4.22 42.98 -17.60
CA GLN A 126 -3.78 43.98 -16.60
C GLN A 126 -2.35 43.91 -16.06
N ASN A 127 -1.53 42.87 -16.30
CA ASN A 127 -0.18 42.88 -15.71
C ASN A 127 0.89 42.06 -16.48
N PRO A 128 1.93 42.69 -17.05
CA PRO A 128 2.87 42.06 -17.98
C PRO A 128 4.00 41.23 -17.34
N ASN A 129 4.10 41.17 -16.01
CA ASN A 129 5.28 40.57 -15.36
C ASN A 129 5.13 39.06 -15.05
N ILE A 130 5.18 38.25 -16.11
CA ILE A 130 5.18 36.78 -16.09
C ILE A 130 6.27 36.20 -15.17
N HIS A 131 7.46 36.81 -15.14
CA HIS A 131 8.59 36.37 -14.30
C HIS A 131 8.28 36.36 -12.79
N ARG A 132 7.51 37.34 -12.31
CA ARG A 132 7.16 37.46 -10.89
C ARG A 132 6.14 36.39 -10.45
N ARG A 133 5.32 35.90 -11.39
CA ARG A 133 4.37 34.81 -11.16
C ARG A 133 5.09 33.47 -11.13
N ILE A 134 5.97 33.20 -12.10
CA ILE A 134 6.81 31.99 -12.12
C ILE A 134 7.63 31.91 -10.82
N ALA A 135 8.20 33.03 -10.37
CA ALA A 135 8.92 33.08 -9.10
C ALA A 135 8.02 32.75 -7.88
N ALA A 136 6.77 33.21 -7.85
CA ALA A 136 5.84 32.88 -6.77
C ALA A 136 5.42 31.40 -6.77
N ILE A 137 5.26 30.81 -7.95
CA ILE A 137 4.90 29.39 -8.13
C ILE A 137 6.07 28.49 -7.75
N VAL A 138 7.29 28.79 -8.22
CA VAL A 138 8.51 28.08 -7.82
C VAL A 138 8.71 28.18 -6.31
N LYS A 139 8.44 29.35 -5.70
CA LYS A 139 8.56 29.54 -4.25
C LYS A 139 7.53 28.74 -3.45
N SER A 140 6.31 28.59 -3.95
CA SER A 140 5.30 27.71 -3.34
C SER A 140 5.64 26.23 -3.53
N HIS A 141 6.13 25.84 -4.71
CA HIS A 141 6.53 24.46 -4.99
C HIS A 141 7.74 24.04 -4.15
N VAL A 142 8.74 24.91 -3.97
CA VAL A 142 9.91 24.68 -3.10
C VAL A 142 9.51 24.62 -1.63
N ARG A 143 8.43 25.29 -1.21
CA ARG A 143 7.93 25.24 0.17
C ARG A 143 7.14 23.97 0.48
N VAL A 144 6.53 23.35 -0.54
CA VAL A 144 5.79 22.08 -0.38
C VAL A 144 6.73 20.88 -0.48
N VAL A 145 7.83 21.02 -1.23
CA VAL A 145 8.86 19.97 -1.41
C VAL A 145 9.86 19.92 -0.24
N ARG A 146 9.93 20.97 0.58
CA ARG A 146 10.75 21.01 1.80
C ARG A 146 9.91 20.62 3.02
#